data_AF-A0AAU1BVE4-F1
#
_entry.id   AF-A0AAU1BVE4-F1
#
_cell.length_a   1.000
_cell.length_b   1.000
_cell.length_c   1.000
_cell.angle_alpha   90.00
_cell.angle_beta   90.00
_cell.angle_gamma   90.00
#
_symmetry.space_group_name_H-M   'P 1'
#
loop_
_entity.id
_entity.type
_entity.pdbx_description
1 polymer ?
#
loop_
_entity_poly.entity_id
_entity_poly.type
_entity_poly.pdbx_seq_one_letter_code
_entity_poly.pdbx_strand_id
1 'polypeptide(L)'
;MLTTRVGDDHYPGDSRVCDTWPGVAPGTRGVLNCLAPTHFRIDDLHTLPVLPPVTWIRGEDDVIVCDTSLFDLAHLGALGAVPGWDGTPAQPMLDQTRHALGLYARAGGRVREIAVPGAGHAVHVERPEEFGAALLETLSEGART
;
A
#
# COMPACT_ATOMS: atom_id res chain seq x y z
N MET A 1 -17.16 -5.51 -7.08
CA MET A 1 -17.40 -6.30 -5.85
C MET A 1 -18.37 -7.46 -6.04
N LEU A 2 -19.52 -7.31 -6.72
CA LEU A 2 -20.51 -8.41 -6.88
C LEU A 2 -20.17 -9.47 -7.94
N THR A 3 -19.09 -9.30 -8.71
CA THR A 3 -18.60 -10.27 -9.71
C THR A 3 -17.25 -10.87 -9.34
N THR A 4 -16.69 -10.51 -8.17
CA THR A 4 -15.37 -10.99 -7.75
C THR A 4 -15.46 -12.48 -7.46
N ARG A 5 -14.73 -13.30 -8.23
CA ARG A 5 -14.61 -14.73 -7.94
C ARG A 5 -13.78 -14.90 -6.67
N VAL A 6 -14.32 -15.66 -5.72
CA VAL A 6 -13.65 -15.94 -4.45
C VAL A 6 -13.11 -17.37 -4.37
N GLY A 7 -12.07 -17.57 -3.58
CA GLY A 7 -11.49 -18.88 -3.29
C GLY A 7 -9.96 -18.85 -3.26
N ASP A 8 -9.37 -20.01 -2.96
CA ASP A 8 -7.92 -20.17 -2.79
C ASP A 8 -7.10 -19.75 -4.01
N ASP A 9 -7.59 -20.02 -5.22
CA ASP A 9 -6.93 -19.64 -6.48
C ASP A 9 -7.37 -18.25 -6.98
N HIS A 10 -8.21 -17.56 -6.22
CA HIS A 10 -8.81 -16.27 -6.58
C HIS A 10 -8.67 -15.26 -5.44
N TYR A 11 -9.59 -14.30 -5.31
CA TYR A 11 -9.56 -13.36 -4.18
C TYR A 11 -10.20 -14.00 -2.93
N PRO A 12 -9.66 -13.81 -1.71
CA PRO A 12 -8.37 -13.21 -1.41
C PRO A 12 -7.19 -14.14 -1.73
N GLY A 13 -7.40 -15.45 -1.66
CA GLY A 13 -6.37 -16.48 -1.78
C GLY A 13 -6.37 -17.40 -0.57
N ASP A 14 -5.47 -18.39 -0.55
CA ASP A 14 -5.32 -19.30 0.57
C ASP A 14 -4.51 -18.70 1.73
N SER A 15 -4.55 -19.35 2.89
CA SER A 15 -3.72 -18.99 4.05
C SER A 15 -3.16 -20.25 4.70
N ARG A 16 -2.13 -20.08 5.53
CA ARG A 16 -1.55 -21.17 6.31
C ARG A 16 -1.41 -20.75 7.76
N VAL A 17 -1.46 -21.73 8.66
CA VAL A 17 -1.16 -21.52 10.08
C VAL A 17 0.35 -21.30 10.25
N CYS A 18 0.72 -20.47 11.21
CA CYS A 18 2.10 -20.32 11.67
C CYS A 18 2.16 -20.16 13.19
N ASP A 19 3.33 -20.35 13.77
CA ASP A 19 3.53 -20.24 15.23
C ASP A 19 3.67 -18.79 15.71
N THR A 20 3.92 -17.85 14.80
CA THR A 20 4.04 -16.42 15.10
C THR A 20 2.65 -15.80 15.16
N TRP A 21 2.40 -14.95 16.15
CA TRP A 21 1.17 -14.16 16.19
C TRP A 21 0.99 -13.38 14.87
N PRO A 22 -0.23 -13.29 14.29
CA PRO A 22 -1.54 -13.72 14.81
C PRO A 22 -1.93 -15.17 14.49
N GLY A 23 -0.96 -16.04 14.21
CA GLY A 23 -1.17 -17.47 13.96
C GLY A 23 -1.52 -17.81 12.51
N VAL A 24 -1.46 -16.82 11.61
CA VAL A 24 -1.74 -16.97 10.19
C VAL A 24 -0.68 -16.26 9.36
N ALA A 25 -0.29 -16.89 8.26
CA ALA A 25 0.59 -16.35 7.25
C ALA A 25 -0.08 -16.46 5.86
N PRO A 26 0.32 -15.61 4.89
CA PRO A 26 -0.12 -15.77 3.51
C PRO A 26 0.23 -17.17 3.00
N GLY A 27 -0.68 -17.71 2.20
CA GLY A 27 -0.48 -18.97 1.50
C GLY A 27 0.37 -18.78 0.24
N THR A 28 0.07 -19.56 -0.80
CA THR A 28 0.83 -19.58 -2.06
C THR A 28 -0.03 -19.30 -3.29
N ARG A 29 -1.35 -19.20 -3.13
CA ARG A 29 -2.31 -19.07 -4.23
C ARG A 29 -3.25 -17.90 -4.00
N GLY A 30 -3.77 -17.35 -5.10
CA GLY A 30 -4.77 -16.28 -5.08
C GLY A 30 -4.20 -14.86 -5.07
N VAL A 31 -5.11 -13.90 -5.22
CA VAL A 31 -4.78 -12.52 -5.66
C VAL A 31 -4.00 -11.73 -4.60
N LEU A 32 -4.40 -11.79 -3.33
CA LEU A 32 -3.71 -11.05 -2.27
C LEU A 32 -2.34 -11.66 -1.95
N ASN A 33 -2.18 -12.97 -2.08
CA ASN A 33 -0.90 -13.63 -1.83
C ASN A 33 0.18 -13.20 -2.84
N CYS A 34 -0.19 -12.80 -4.06
CA CYS A 34 0.73 -12.18 -5.02
C CYS A 34 1.36 -10.88 -4.50
N LEU A 35 0.68 -10.17 -3.60
CA LEU A 35 1.14 -8.91 -3.00
C LEU A 35 1.88 -9.14 -1.67
N ALA A 36 1.92 -10.38 -1.16
CA ALA A 36 2.58 -10.68 0.09
C ALA A 36 4.11 -10.45 -0.03
N PRO A 37 4.81 -10.03 1.04
CA PRO A 37 6.25 -9.82 1.03
C PRO A 37 7.09 -11.04 0.64
N THR A 38 6.51 -12.24 0.69
CA THR A 38 7.14 -13.49 0.23
C THR A 38 7.20 -13.60 -1.29
N HIS A 39 6.41 -12.81 -2.03
CA HIS A 39 6.32 -12.83 -3.49
C HIS A 39 6.65 -11.47 -4.13
N PHE A 40 6.29 -10.37 -3.47
CA PHE A 40 6.46 -9.02 -4.01
C PHE A 40 7.15 -8.11 -2.99
N ARG A 41 8.28 -7.54 -3.42
CA ARG A 41 9.12 -6.62 -2.67
C ARG A 41 9.58 -5.52 -3.63
N ILE A 42 9.55 -4.28 -3.19
CA ILE A 42 9.95 -3.10 -3.97
C ILE A 42 10.76 -2.10 -3.12
N ASP A 43 11.37 -2.58 -2.03
CA ASP A 43 12.22 -1.75 -1.17
C ASP A 43 13.48 -1.23 -1.89
N ASP A 44 13.84 -1.82 -3.02
CA ASP A 44 14.92 -1.43 -3.91
C ASP A 44 14.45 -0.54 -5.08
N LEU A 45 13.23 0.00 -5.08
CA LEU A 45 12.72 0.87 -6.17
C LEU A 45 13.68 2.01 -6.55
N HIS A 46 14.44 2.52 -5.58
CA HIS A 46 15.42 3.59 -5.75
C HIS A 46 16.69 3.17 -6.52
N THR A 47 16.91 1.87 -6.76
CA THR A 47 18.09 1.35 -7.46
C THR A 47 17.85 1.14 -8.96
N LEU A 48 16.68 1.54 -9.49
CA LEU A 48 16.40 1.43 -10.91
C LEU A 48 17.43 2.23 -11.73
N PRO A 49 17.85 1.74 -12.91
CA PRO A 49 18.81 2.44 -13.77
C PRO A 49 18.26 3.76 -14.32
N VAL A 50 16.92 3.86 -14.42
CA VAL A 50 16.20 5.07 -14.79
C VAL A 50 15.14 5.32 -13.74
N LEU A 51 15.11 6.55 -13.22
CA LEU A 51 14.18 6.98 -12.18
C LEU A 51 13.09 7.90 -12.78
N PRO A 52 11.97 7.35 -13.31
CA PRO A 52 10.85 8.17 -13.77
C PRO A 52 10.26 9.02 -12.63
N PRO A 53 9.57 10.13 -12.94
CA PRO A 53 8.88 10.90 -11.90
C PRO A 53 7.79 10.07 -11.24
N VAL A 54 7.73 10.10 -9.91
CA VAL A 54 6.72 9.42 -9.10
C VAL A 54 5.85 10.46 -8.39
N THR A 55 4.54 10.43 -8.68
CA THR A 55 3.54 11.16 -7.89
C THR A 55 2.71 10.17 -7.10
N TRP A 56 2.79 10.24 -5.77
CA TRP A 56 1.93 9.50 -4.86
C TRP A 56 0.73 10.35 -4.48
N ILE A 57 -0.44 9.96 -4.98
CA ILE A 57 -1.72 10.62 -4.70
C ILE A 57 -2.46 9.77 -3.66
N ARG A 58 -2.84 10.38 -2.53
CA ARG A 58 -3.59 9.71 -1.47
C ARG A 58 -4.70 10.59 -0.91
N GLY A 59 -5.74 9.96 -0.40
CA GLY A 59 -6.76 10.63 0.40
C GLY A 59 -6.22 10.98 1.79
N GLU A 60 -6.74 12.05 2.38
CA GLU A 60 -6.50 12.34 3.81
C GLU A 60 -7.41 11.50 4.73
N ASP A 61 -8.56 11.06 4.23
CA ASP A 61 -9.54 10.26 4.96
C ASP A 61 -9.45 8.76 4.63
N ASP A 62 -8.35 8.32 4.01
CA ASP A 62 -8.13 6.91 3.70
C ASP A 62 -7.94 6.08 4.99
N VAL A 63 -8.89 5.18 5.26
CA VAL A 63 -8.85 4.25 6.41
C VAL A 63 -8.32 2.87 6.05
N ILE A 64 -8.06 2.61 4.76
CA ILE A 64 -7.50 1.36 4.25
C ILE A 64 -5.98 1.45 4.25
N VAL A 65 -5.42 2.49 3.62
CA VAL A 65 -3.97 2.73 3.56
C VAL A 65 -3.61 3.88 4.50
N CYS A 66 -3.49 3.55 5.79
CA CYS A 66 -3.06 4.47 6.83
C CYS A 66 -2.34 3.74 7.97
N ASP A 67 -1.62 4.49 8.81
CA ASP A 67 -0.81 3.92 9.91
C ASP A 67 -1.67 3.29 11.03
N THR A 68 -2.97 3.54 11.00
CA THR A 68 -3.97 3.01 11.95
C THR A 68 -5.06 2.23 11.22
N SER A 69 -4.72 1.56 10.13
CA SER A 69 -5.68 0.81 9.32
C SER A 69 -6.29 -0.33 10.15
N LEU A 70 -7.63 -0.40 10.15
CA LEU A 70 -8.35 -1.53 10.77
C LEU A 70 -8.23 -2.83 9.95
N PHE A 71 -7.57 -2.80 8.80
CA PHE A 71 -7.22 -4.00 8.03
C PHE A 71 -5.88 -4.61 8.46
N ASP A 72 -5.10 -3.92 9.28
CA ASP A 72 -3.88 -4.45 9.87
C ASP A 72 -4.19 -5.20 11.17
N LEU A 73 -3.91 -6.51 11.17
CA LEU A 73 -4.10 -7.35 12.35
C LEU A 73 -3.27 -6.85 13.53
N ALA A 74 -2.05 -6.33 13.32
CA ALA A 74 -1.20 -5.81 14.38
C ALA A 74 -1.80 -4.55 15.03
N HIS A 75 -2.39 -3.65 14.24
CA HIS A 75 -3.15 -2.52 14.78
C HIS A 75 -4.37 -2.99 15.60
N LEU A 76 -5.16 -3.94 15.07
CA LEU A 76 -6.29 -4.52 15.80
C LEU A 76 -5.86 -5.25 17.08
N GLY A 77 -4.70 -5.91 17.09
CA GLY A 77 -4.10 -6.53 18.26
C GLY A 77 -3.77 -5.52 19.36
N ALA A 78 -3.15 -4.39 18.98
CA ALA A 78 -2.86 -3.29 19.90
C ALA A 78 -4.13 -2.66 20.52
N LEU A 79 -5.25 -2.66 19.78
CA LEU A 79 -6.56 -2.23 20.26
C LEU A 79 -7.30 -3.30 21.10
N GLY A 80 -6.75 -4.51 21.22
CA GLY A 80 -7.37 -5.63 21.92
C GLY A 80 -8.51 -6.32 21.15
N ALA A 81 -8.69 -6.02 19.87
CA ALA A 81 -9.69 -6.65 19.00
C ALA A 81 -9.26 -8.03 18.49
N VAL A 82 -7.94 -8.27 18.38
CA VAL A 82 -7.37 -9.60 18.07
C VAL A 82 -6.70 -10.17 19.33
N PRO A 83 -7.14 -11.35 19.83
CA PRO A 83 -6.58 -11.94 21.04
C PRO A 83 -5.09 -12.27 20.95
N GLY A 84 -4.43 -12.29 22.11
CA GLY A 84 -3.06 -12.82 22.24
C GLY A 84 -1.96 -11.96 21.61
N TRP A 85 -2.22 -10.66 21.38
CA TRP A 85 -1.23 -9.74 20.83
C TRP A 85 0.10 -9.79 21.62
N ASP A 86 1.18 -10.03 20.89
CA ASP A 86 2.52 -10.25 21.44
C ASP A 86 3.39 -8.99 21.48
N GLY A 87 2.82 -7.84 21.11
CA GLY A 87 3.54 -6.58 20.95
C GLY A 87 4.02 -6.31 19.53
N THR A 88 3.66 -7.15 18.53
CA THR A 88 3.93 -6.88 17.11
C THR A 88 3.41 -5.48 16.73
N PRO A 89 4.27 -4.58 16.22
CA PRO A 89 3.86 -3.23 15.88
C PRO A 89 2.95 -3.21 14.66
N ALA A 90 1.98 -2.29 14.65
CA ALA A 90 1.18 -1.99 13.47
C ALA A 90 2.06 -1.59 12.28
N GLN A 91 1.62 -1.90 11.08
CA GLN A 91 2.27 -1.47 9.84
C GLN A 91 2.06 0.04 9.65
N PRO A 92 3.12 0.85 9.66
CA PRO A 92 3.00 2.29 9.44
C PRO A 92 2.98 2.58 7.93
N MET A 93 1.84 2.34 7.28
CA MET A 93 1.70 2.35 5.82
C MET A 93 2.13 3.67 5.15
N LEU A 94 1.80 4.82 5.75
CA LEU A 94 2.18 6.13 5.20
C LEU A 94 3.66 6.37 5.40
N ASP A 95 4.18 6.16 6.61
CA ASP A 95 5.60 6.39 6.90
C ASP A 95 6.50 5.41 6.14
N GLN A 96 6.06 4.16 5.96
CA GLN A 96 6.76 3.18 5.12
C GLN A 96 6.80 3.62 3.65
N THR A 97 5.70 4.14 3.13
CA THR A 97 5.65 4.67 1.75
C THR A 97 6.57 5.90 1.60
N ARG A 98 6.50 6.84 2.54
CA ARG A 98 7.41 7.99 2.60
C ARG A 98 8.87 7.59 2.71
N HIS A 99 9.18 6.54 3.47
CA HIS A 99 10.54 6.04 3.60
C HIS A 99 11.08 5.54 2.26
N ALA A 100 10.32 4.69 1.56
CA ALA A 100 10.69 4.16 0.25
C ALA A 100 10.85 5.28 -0.80
N LEU A 101 9.90 6.20 -0.86
CA LEU A 101 9.97 7.37 -1.75
C LEU A 101 11.10 8.34 -1.34
N GLY A 102 11.43 8.42 -0.06
CA GLY A 102 12.57 9.18 0.44
C GLY A 102 13.90 8.59 -0.02
N LEU A 103 14.03 7.24 -0.06
CA LEU A 103 15.18 6.58 -0.68
C LEU A 103 15.26 6.90 -2.19
N TYR A 104 14.11 6.87 -2.87
CA TYR A 104 14.00 7.21 -4.29
C TYR A 104 14.47 8.63 -4.60
N ALA A 105 14.02 9.61 -3.81
CA ALA A 105 14.44 11.00 -3.92
C ALA A 105 15.94 11.18 -3.64
N ARG A 106 16.49 10.48 -2.63
CA ARG A 106 17.94 10.50 -2.33
C ARG A 106 18.79 9.91 -3.46
N ALA A 107 18.25 8.97 -4.22
CA ALA A 107 18.90 8.42 -5.41
C ALA A 107 18.83 9.35 -6.65
N GLY A 108 18.23 10.54 -6.51
CA GLY A 108 18.07 11.51 -7.59
C GLY A 108 16.74 11.43 -8.34
N GLY A 109 15.83 10.54 -7.92
CA GLY A 109 14.48 10.45 -8.47
C GLY A 109 13.61 11.65 -8.09
N ARG A 110 12.64 11.99 -8.94
CA ARG A 110 11.65 13.03 -8.62
C ARG A 110 10.45 12.39 -7.95
N VAL A 111 10.08 12.92 -6.78
CA VAL A 111 8.95 12.43 -5.99
C VAL A 111 8.06 13.60 -5.62
N ARG A 112 6.75 13.39 -5.71
CA ARG A 112 5.73 14.30 -5.19
C ARG A 112 4.67 13.53 -4.42
N GLU A 113 4.35 13.97 -3.20
CA GLU A 113 3.20 13.50 -2.43
C GLU A 113 2.06 14.52 -2.58
N ILE A 114 0.87 14.05 -2.93
CA ILE A 114 -0.35 14.85 -2.98
C ILE A 114 -1.36 14.21 -2.03
N ALA A 115 -1.59 14.89 -0.91
CA ALA A 115 -2.65 14.57 0.04
C ALA A 115 -3.92 15.33 -0.39
N VAL A 116 -5.01 14.61 -0.65
CA VAL A 116 -6.26 15.20 -1.14
C VAL A 116 -7.27 15.28 0.00
N PRO A 117 -7.62 16.50 0.47
CA PRO A 117 -8.56 16.68 1.57
C PRO A 117 -9.97 16.18 1.25
N GLY A 118 -10.59 15.52 2.22
CA GLY A 118 -11.97 15.03 2.10
C GLY A 118 -12.14 13.83 1.15
N ALA A 119 -11.05 13.17 0.76
CA ALA A 119 -11.07 11.97 -0.07
C ALA A 119 -10.55 10.77 0.73
N GLY A 120 -11.20 9.62 0.55
CA GLY A 120 -10.76 8.34 1.07
C GLY A 120 -9.80 7.60 0.15
N HIS A 121 -9.87 6.27 0.19
CA HIS A 121 -8.96 5.39 -0.55
C HIS A 121 -9.03 5.56 -2.08
N ALA A 122 -10.21 5.91 -2.61
CA ALA A 122 -10.45 5.94 -4.05
C ALA A 122 -10.44 7.39 -4.58
N VAL A 123 -9.32 8.10 -4.41
CA VAL A 123 -9.19 9.51 -4.84
C VAL A 123 -9.61 9.74 -6.29
N HIS A 124 -9.26 8.83 -7.20
CA HIS A 124 -9.63 8.90 -8.62
C HIS A 124 -11.14 8.83 -8.88
N VAL A 125 -11.94 8.32 -7.94
CA VAL A 125 -13.41 8.30 -8.00
C VAL A 125 -13.99 9.50 -7.27
N GLU A 126 -13.44 9.84 -6.09
CA GLU A 126 -13.99 10.85 -5.17
C GLU A 126 -13.60 12.30 -5.54
N ARG A 127 -12.44 12.46 -6.16
CA ARG A 127 -11.81 13.73 -6.57
C ARG A 127 -11.15 13.57 -7.95
N PRO A 128 -11.95 13.28 -9.00
CA PRO A 128 -11.44 12.92 -10.32
C PRO A 128 -10.70 14.07 -11.02
N GLU A 129 -11.07 15.33 -10.73
CA GLU A 129 -10.42 16.51 -11.32
C GLU A 129 -9.01 16.69 -10.74
N GLU A 130 -8.87 16.61 -9.42
CA GLU A 130 -7.59 16.71 -8.72
C GLU A 130 -6.66 15.54 -9.10
N PHE A 131 -7.20 14.32 -9.11
CA PHE A 131 -6.45 13.14 -9.55
C PHE A 131 -6.01 13.27 -11.01
N GLY A 132 -6.92 13.66 -11.90
CA GLY A 132 -6.66 13.80 -13.34
C GLY A 132 -5.59 14.85 -13.64
N ALA A 133 -5.66 16.00 -12.98
CA ALA A 133 -4.64 17.04 -13.10
C ALA A 133 -3.25 16.55 -12.67
N ALA A 134 -3.16 15.91 -11.50
CA ALA A 134 -1.90 15.36 -10.98
C ALA A 134 -1.32 14.26 -11.88
N LEU A 135 -2.17 13.38 -12.43
CA LEU A 135 -1.76 12.34 -13.36
C LEU A 135 -1.18 12.94 -14.65
N LEU A 136 -1.90 13.88 -15.29
CA LEU A 136 -1.46 14.50 -16.54
C LEU A 136 -0.15 15.27 -16.39
N GLU A 137 0.04 15.94 -15.25
CA GLU A 137 1.28 16.63 -14.94
C GLU A 137 2.45 15.64 -14.80
N THR A 138 2.24 14.53 -14.09
CA THR A 138 3.27 13.48 -13.92
C THR A 138 3.67 12.86 -15.26
N LEU A 139 2.70 12.58 -16.13
CA LEU A 139 2.96 12.08 -17.48
C LEU A 139 3.74 13.10 -18.34
N SER A 140 3.40 14.39 -18.22
CA SER A 140 4.10 15.47 -18.91
C SER A 140 5.54 15.64 -18.43
N GLU A 141 5.82 15.38 -17.14
CA GLU A 141 7.18 15.29 -16.62
C GLU A 141 7.94 14.09 -17.17
N GLY A 142 7.30 12.91 -17.22
CA GLY A 142 7.92 11.68 -17.70
C GLY A 142 8.35 11.78 -19.16
N ALA A 143 7.55 12.45 -19.99
CA ALA A 143 7.86 12.68 -21.41
C ALA A 143 9.11 13.56 -21.65
N ARG A 144 9.64 14.24 -20.62
CA ARG A 144 10.82 15.12 -20.71
C ARG A 144 12.12 14.46 -20.23
N THR A 145 12.04 13.24 -19.71
CA THR A 145 13.17 12.42 -19.22
C THR A 145 13.48 11.28 -20.17
#